data_AF-A0A396C1R9-F1
#
_entry.id   AF-A0A396C1R9-F1
#
_cell.length_a   1.000
_cell.length_b   1.000
_cell.length_c   1.000
_cell.angle_alpha   90.00
_cell.angle_beta   90.00
_cell.angle_gamma   90.00
#
_symmetry.space_group_name_H-M   'P 1'
#
loop_
_entity.id
_entity.type
_entity.pdbx_description
1 polymer ?
#
loop_
_entity_poly.entity_id
_entity_poly.type
_entity_poly.pdbx_seq_one_letter_code
_entity_poly.pdbx_strand_id
1 'polypeptide(L)'
;MMVTLTVIFGEEAVKRYEETNKLPSRQWLQIHGGYVGDKTFSTESECQAYVDALEESDNYFDWRTLKPVITLDVPRDCPYCEEWRTFFADRVRTVYCPDCGQIILNPDKQNSQCETKNEYHKKNTP
;
A
#
# COMPACT_ATOMS: atom_id res chain seq x y z
N MET A 1 -4.50 -1.86 -7.68
CA MET A 1 -3.50 -1.70 -6.59
C MET A 1 -4.34 -1.60 -5.34
N MET A 2 -4.11 -2.43 -4.33
CA MET A 2 -4.84 -2.31 -3.07
C MET A 2 -3.89 -1.77 -2.01
N VAL A 3 -4.42 -0.92 -1.15
CA VAL A 3 -3.66 -0.30 -0.06
C VAL A 3 -4.17 -0.92 1.23
N THR A 4 -3.29 -1.64 1.94
CA THR A 4 -3.64 -2.24 3.22
C THR A 4 -3.02 -1.42 4.35
N LEU A 5 -3.87 -1.03 5.29
CA LEU A 5 -3.58 -0.16 6.41
C LEU A 5 -3.75 -0.94 7.72
N THR A 6 -2.68 -1.12 8.48
CA THR A 6 -2.80 -1.67 9.84
C THR A 6 -3.02 -0.54 10.84
N VAL A 7 -4.15 -0.58 11.55
CA VAL A 7 -4.52 0.39 12.60
C VAL A 7 -4.45 -0.23 13.99
N ILE A 8 -3.99 0.55 14.96
CA ILE A 8 -3.91 0.20 16.38
C ILE A 8 -4.69 1.24 17.17
N PHE A 9 -5.71 0.80 17.91
CA PHE A 9 -6.53 1.64 18.79
C PHE A 9 -6.34 1.25 20.26
N GLY A 10 -6.40 2.24 21.14
CA GLY A 10 -6.37 2.09 22.59
C GLY A 10 -4.98 2.39 23.17
N GLU A 11 -4.96 3.18 24.25
CA GLU A 11 -3.75 3.72 24.88
C GLU A 11 -2.71 2.64 25.18
N GLU A 12 -3.11 1.58 25.89
CA GLU A 12 -2.22 0.48 26.28
C GLU A 12 -1.67 -0.27 25.06
N ALA A 13 -2.49 -0.51 24.03
CA ALA A 13 -2.09 -1.18 22.81
C ALA A 13 -1.08 -0.35 21.99
N VAL A 14 -1.30 0.97 21.92
CA VAL A 14 -0.40 1.92 21.28
C VAL A 14 0.94 1.97 22.01
N LYS A 15 0.92 2.19 23.33
CA LYS A 15 2.14 2.25 24.14
C LYS A 15 2.96 0.97 24.02
N ARG A 16 2.29 -0.20 24.04
CA ARG A 16 2.93 -1.50 23.85
C ARG A 16 3.67 -1.59 22.50
N TYR A 17 3.07 -1.07 21.43
CA TYR A 17 3.70 -1.01 20.12
C TYR A 17 4.88 -0.05 20.10
N GLU A 18 4.75 1.16 20.66
CA GLU A 18 5.86 2.14 20.73
C GLU A 18 7.07 1.58 21.50
N GLU A 19 6.83 0.89 22.60
CA GLU A 19 7.89 0.29 23.42
C GLU A 19 8.60 -0.88 22.75
N THR A 20 7.91 -1.63 21.87
CA THR A 20 8.44 -2.89 21.34
C THR A 20 8.61 -2.97 19.83
N ASN A 21 8.06 -2.02 19.10
CA ASN A 21 7.90 -2.05 17.64
C ASN A 21 7.24 -3.35 17.15
N LYS A 22 6.34 -3.94 17.95
CA LYS A 22 5.62 -5.18 17.64
C LYS A 22 4.14 -5.00 17.93
N LEU A 23 3.30 -5.49 17.00
CA LEU A 23 1.86 -5.48 17.18
C LEU A 23 1.47 -6.29 18.44
N PRO A 24 0.63 -5.73 19.33
CA PRO A 24 0.06 -6.49 20.42
C PRO A 24 -0.68 -7.73 19.90
N SER A 25 -0.44 -8.88 20.54
CA SER A 25 -1.15 -10.10 20.17
C SER A 25 -2.60 -10.04 20.64
N ARG A 26 -3.48 -10.82 20.00
CA ARG A 26 -4.89 -10.91 20.40
C ARG A 26 -5.08 -11.30 21.86
N GLN A 27 -4.25 -12.19 22.39
CA GLN A 27 -4.28 -12.59 23.81
C GLN A 27 -3.91 -11.44 24.73
N TRP A 28 -2.92 -10.62 24.34
CA TRP A 28 -2.52 -9.45 25.11
C TRP A 28 -3.64 -8.39 25.13
N LEU A 29 -4.26 -8.13 23.98
CA LEU A 29 -5.37 -7.18 23.83
C LEU A 29 -6.61 -7.58 24.64
N GLN A 30 -6.89 -8.87 24.81
CA GLN A 30 -8.00 -9.34 25.66
C GLN A 30 -7.84 -8.96 27.14
N ILE A 31 -6.60 -8.79 27.60
CA ILE A 31 -6.28 -8.49 28.99
C ILE A 31 -6.13 -6.99 29.22
N HIS A 32 -5.47 -6.28 28.30
CA HIS A 32 -5.09 -4.87 28.47
C HIS A 32 -6.00 -3.90 27.70
N GLY A 33 -6.90 -4.42 26.86
CA GLY A 33 -7.76 -3.62 26.00
C GLY A 33 -7.08 -3.17 24.70
N GLY A 34 -7.85 -2.47 23.89
CA GLY A 34 -7.43 -1.99 22.56
C GLY A 34 -7.81 -2.92 21.41
N TYR A 35 -7.43 -2.52 20.20
CA TYR A 35 -7.73 -3.22 18.95
C TYR A 35 -6.58 -3.08 17.97
N VAL A 36 -6.27 -4.15 17.25
CA VAL A 36 -5.39 -4.13 16.08
C VAL A 36 -6.16 -4.74 14.93
N GLY A 37 -6.14 -4.10 13.77
CA GLY A 37 -6.76 -4.66 12.58
C GLY A 37 -6.33 -3.99 11.30
N ASP A 38 -6.61 -4.68 10.20
CA ASP A 38 -6.28 -4.21 8.85
C ASP A 38 -7.52 -3.63 8.17
N LYS A 39 -7.29 -2.57 7.38
CA LYS A 39 -8.26 -1.94 6.48
C LYS A 39 -7.68 -1.93 5.08
N THR A 40 -8.44 -2.40 4.10
CA THR A 40 -8.00 -2.44 2.71
C THR A 40 -8.79 -1.42 1.90
N PHE A 41 -8.09 -0.64 1.08
CA PHE A 41 -8.63 0.41 0.23
C PHE A 41 -8.29 0.14 -1.23
N SER A 42 -9.13 0.62 -2.14
CA SER A 42 -8.93 0.46 -3.59
C SER A 42 -7.95 1.50 -4.15
N THR A 43 -7.79 2.63 -3.45
CA THR A 43 -6.89 3.72 -3.85
C THR A 43 -6.11 4.27 -2.66
N GLU A 44 -4.97 4.89 -2.95
CA GLU A 44 -4.17 5.62 -1.97
C GLU A 44 -4.93 6.83 -1.40
N SER A 45 -5.72 7.51 -2.22
CA SER A 45 -6.54 8.64 -1.78
C SER A 45 -7.64 8.22 -0.80
N GLU A 46 -8.26 7.05 -0.99
CA GLU A 46 -9.22 6.50 -0.02
C GLU A 46 -8.55 6.17 1.31
N CYS A 47 -7.35 5.58 1.26
CA CYS A 47 -6.55 5.31 2.44
C CYS A 47 -6.19 6.62 3.16
N GLN A 48 -5.73 7.64 2.43
CA GLN A 48 -5.34 8.92 3.00
C GLN A 48 -6.55 9.64 3.63
N ALA A 49 -7.70 9.67 2.95
CA ALA A 49 -8.92 10.27 3.51
C ALA A 49 -9.35 9.58 4.82
N TYR A 50 -9.13 8.27 4.94
CA TYR A 50 -9.37 7.55 6.19
C TYR A 50 -8.37 7.95 7.28
N VAL A 51 -7.07 8.12 6.95
CA VAL A 51 -6.07 8.61 7.91
C VAL A 51 -6.38 10.02 8.38
N ASP A 52 -6.71 10.93 7.45
CA ASP A 52 -7.05 12.32 7.77
C ASP A 52 -8.26 12.38 8.72
N ALA A 53 -9.29 11.58 8.44
CA ALA A 53 -10.46 11.48 9.31
C ALA A 53 -10.12 10.96 10.72
N LEU A 54 -9.17 10.03 10.84
CA LEU A 54 -8.70 9.56 12.15
C LEU A 54 -7.94 10.65 12.91
N GLU A 55 -7.03 11.36 12.25
CA GLU A 55 -6.26 12.46 12.85
C GLU A 55 -7.17 13.62 13.31
N GLU A 56 -8.22 13.95 12.56
CA GLU A 56 -9.21 14.95 12.98
C GLU A 56 -10.02 14.50 14.20
N SER A 57 -10.31 13.21 14.29
CA SER A 57 -11.09 12.64 15.41
C SER A 57 -10.29 12.36 16.67
N ASP A 58 -8.96 12.30 16.60
CA ASP A 58 -8.03 12.15 17.74
C ASP A 58 -8.20 13.30 18.76
N ASN A 59 -8.71 14.46 18.32
CA ASN A 59 -9.05 15.58 19.20
C ASN A 59 -10.38 15.41 19.97
N TYR A 60 -11.23 14.44 19.60
CA TYR A 60 -12.58 14.27 20.16
C TYR A 60 -12.72 13.07 21.11
N PHE A 61 -11.82 12.10 21.04
CA PHE A 61 -11.90 10.88 21.83
C PHE A 61 -10.54 10.48 22.37
N ASP A 62 -10.51 9.96 23.59
CA ASP A 62 -9.30 9.54 24.32
C ASP A 62 -8.67 8.24 23.78
N TRP A 63 -8.90 7.90 22.51
CA TRP A 63 -8.17 6.83 21.83
C TRP A 63 -7.01 7.49 21.10
N ARG A 64 -5.78 7.26 21.54
CA ARG A 64 -4.62 7.54 20.68
C ARG A 64 -4.61 6.52 19.56
N THR A 65 -4.48 6.97 18.31
CA THR A 65 -4.15 6.10 17.17
C THR A 65 -2.71 6.29 16.75
N LEU A 66 -2.01 5.18 16.52
CA LEU A 66 -0.71 5.25 15.87
C LEU A 66 -0.85 5.58 14.40
N LYS A 67 0.08 6.39 13.89
CA LYS A 67 0.23 6.61 12.45
C LYS A 67 0.26 5.26 11.75
N PRO A 68 -0.73 4.99 10.89
CA PRO A 68 -0.94 3.63 10.45
C PRO A 68 0.13 3.21 9.44
N VAL A 69 0.49 1.92 9.47
CA VAL A 69 1.48 1.36 8.55
C VAL A 69 0.79 1.07 7.22
N ILE A 70 1.15 1.83 6.18
CA ILE A 70 0.63 1.68 4.83
C ILE A 70 1.47 0.64 4.10
N THR A 71 0.83 -0.46 3.70
CA THR A 71 1.42 -1.45 2.80
C THR A 71 0.71 -1.42 1.46
N LEU A 72 1.50 -1.38 0.38
CA LEU A 72 0.98 -1.44 -0.98
C LEU A 72 0.96 -2.90 -1.42
N ASP A 73 -0.22 -3.49 -1.47
CA ASP A 73 -0.43 -4.73 -2.19
C ASP A 73 -0.54 -4.39 -3.69
N VAL A 74 0.60 -4.55 -4.38
CA VAL A 74 0.63 -4.58 -5.83
C VAL A 74 -0.27 -5.74 -6.27
N PRO A 75 -1.20 -5.53 -7.22
CA PRO A 75 -2.18 -6.55 -7.52
C PRO A 75 -1.47 -7.86 -7.89
N ARG A 76 -1.79 -8.93 -7.18
CA ARG A 76 -1.46 -10.27 -7.66
C ARG A 76 -2.23 -10.46 -8.96
N ASP A 77 -1.49 -10.86 -9.99
CA ASP A 77 -2.06 -11.32 -11.24
C ASP A 77 -3.16 -12.34 -10.91
N CYS A 78 -4.34 -12.15 -11.49
CA CYS A 78 -5.33 -13.23 -11.48
C CYS A 78 -4.80 -14.39 -12.33
N PRO A 79 -5.36 -15.61 -12.21
CA PRO A 79 -4.87 -16.78 -12.95
C PRO A 79 -4.75 -16.59 -14.46
N TYR A 80 -5.46 -15.62 -15.04
CA TYR A 80 -5.51 -15.34 -16.49
C TYR A 80 -4.69 -14.12 -16.91
N CYS A 81 -4.15 -13.33 -15.98
CA CYS A 81 -3.42 -12.10 -16.31
C CYS A 81 -2.22 -12.36 -17.23
N GLU A 82 -1.50 -13.46 -17.02
CA GLU A 82 -0.33 -13.83 -17.84
C GLU A 82 -0.71 -14.20 -19.28
N GLU A 83 -1.79 -14.95 -19.45
CA GLU A 83 -2.32 -15.32 -20.76
C GLU A 83 -2.75 -14.07 -21.55
N TRP A 84 -3.49 -13.16 -20.90
CA TRP A 84 -3.89 -11.91 -21.55
C TRP A 84 -2.71 -11.00 -21.85
N ARG A 85 -1.71 -10.93 -20.96
CA ARG A 85 -0.49 -10.16 -21.19
C ARG A 85 0.26 -10.66 -22.42
N THR A 86 0.30 -11.97 -22.60
CA THR A 86 0.90 -12.61 -23.78
C THR A 86 0.07 -12.33 -25.04
N PHE A 87 -1.26 -12.50 -24.95
CA PHE A 87 -2.17 -12.29 -26.06
C PHE A 87 -2.15 -10.84 -26.59
N PHE A 88 -1.97 -9.87 -25.70
CA PHE A 88 -1.95 -8.44 -26.03
C PHE A 88 -0.54 -7.83 -26.09
N ALA A 89 0.53 -8.64 -26.12
CA ALA A 89 1.91 -8.15 -26.06
C ALA A 89 2.29 -7.17 -27.19
N ASP A 90 1.56 -7.19 -28.31
CA ASP A 90 1.75 -6.31 -29.47
C ASP A 90 1.08 -4.92 -29.32
N ARG A 91 0.31 -4.70 -28.25
CA ARG A 91 -0.48 -3.48 -28.09
C ARG A 91 0.36 -2.30 -27.62
N VAL A 92 0.28 -1.21 -28.37
CA VAL A 92 0.93 0.10 -28.07
C VAL A 92 0.11 1.02 -27.17
N ARG A 93 -0.94 0.49 -26.51
CA ARG A 93 -1.81 1.25 -25.60
C ARG A 93 -1.90 0.54 -24.25
N THR A 94 -2.37 1.25 -23.23
CA THR A 94 -2.71 0.62 -21.95
C THR A 94 -3.77 -0.48 -22.17
N VAL A 95 -3.49 -1.68 -21.66
CA VAL A 95 -4.38 -2.85 -21.74
C VAL A 95 -4.76 -3.29 -20.34
N TYR A 96 -6.05 -3.54 -20.16
CA TYR A 96 -6.64 -4.10 -18.93
C TYR A 96 -6.96 -5.58 -19.14
N CYS A 97 -6.76 -6.39 -18.10
CA CYS A 97 -7.18 -7.79 -18.06
C CYS A 97 -8.72 -7.85 -18.17
N PRO A 98 -9.26 -8.62 -19.13
CA PRO A 98 -10.70 -8.82 -19.26
C PRO A 98 -11.37 -9.44 -18.02
N ASP A 99 -10.67 -10.31 -17.28
CA ASP A 99 -11.25 -11.01 -16.13
C ASP A 99 -11.21 -10.22 -14.82
N CYS A 100 -10.09 -9.56 -14.52
CA CYS A 100 -9.91 -8.89 -13.22
C CYS A 100 -9.85 -7.35 -13.32
N GLY A 101 -9.90 -6.78 -14.53
CA GLY A 101 -9.87 -5.33 -14.74
C GLY A 101 -8.55 -4.66 -14.39
N GLN A 102 -7.50 -5.42 -14.06
CA GLN A 102 -6.18 -4.86 -13.74
C GLN A 102 -5.43 -4.45 -15.00
N ILE A 103 -4.61 -3.41 -14.93
CA ILE A 103 -3.69 -3.06 -16.02
C ILE A 103 -2.64 -4.16 -16.17
N ILE A 104 -2.58 -4.79 -17.33
CA ILE A 104 -1.62 -5.87 -17.65
C ILE A 104 -0.49 -5.40 -18.56
N LEU A 105 -0.70 -4.30 -19.30
CA LEU A 105 0.29 -3.62 -20.13
C LEU A 105 0.09 -2.11 -20.04
N ASN A 106 1.17 -1.34 -19.81
CA ASN A 106 1.15 0.12 -19.82
C ASN A 106 2.43 0.65 -20.50
N PRO A 107 2.38 0.95 -21.81
CA PRO A 107 3.55 1.40 -22.56
C PRO A 107 4.02 2.81 -22.14
N ASP A 108 3.14 3.66 -21.62
CA ASP A 108 3.49 5.02 -21.15
C ASP A 108 4.36 4.97 -19.88
N LYS A 109 4.18 3.95 -19.04
CA LYS A 109 5.05 3.69 -17.86
C LYS A 109 6.36 2.96 -18.22
N GLN A 110 6.46 2.30 -19.37
CA GLN A 110 7.70 1.62 -19.76
C GLN A 110 8.76 2.60 -20.30
N ASN A 111 8.35 3.73 -20.89
CA ASN A 111 9.29 4.76 -21.34
C ASN A 111 9.88 5.62 -20.22
N SER A 112 9.27 5.65 -19.02
CA SER A 112 9.79 6.40 -17.87
C SER A 112 10.83 5.62 -17.04
N GLN A 113 11.03 4.33 -17.31
CA GLN A 113 12.10 3.52 -16.68
C GLN A 113 13.35 3.34 -17.57
N CYS A 114 13.37 3.91 -18.78
CA CYS A 114 14.50 3.83 -19.71
C CYS A 114 15.38 5.08 -19.77
N GLU A 115 15.00 6.20 -19.14
CA GLU A 115 15.80 7.45 -19.18
C GLU A 115 16.82 7.61 -18.04
N THR A 116 16.92 6.68 -17.07
CA THR A 116 17.89 6.82 -15.96
C THR A 116 19.23 6.07 -16.15
N LYS A 117 19.53 5.53 -17.34
CA LYS A 117 20.79 4.80 -17.57
C LYS A 117 21.81 5.44 -18.53
N ASN A 118 21.60 6.66 -19.02
CA ASN A 118 22.52 7.32 -19.96
C ASN A 118 23.19 8.61 -19.44
N GLU A 119 23.39 8.77 -18.12
CA GLU A 119 24.15 9.90 -17.55
C GLU A 119 25.37 9.51 -16.69
N TYR A 120 25.91 8.30 -16.85
CA TYR A 120 27.14 7.87 -16.14
C TYR A 120 28.37 7.65 -17.02
N HIS A 121 28.41 8.17 -18.25
CA HIS A 121 29.60 8.07 -19.13
C HIS A 121 30.12 9.38 -19.73
N LYS A 122 29.91 10.53 -19.06
CA LYS A 122 30.50 11.82 -19.47
C LYS A 122 31.35 12.54 -18.42
N LYS A 123 31.92 11.80 -17.47
CA LYS A 123 33.00 12.30 -16.61
C LYS A 123 34.03 11.21 -16.44
N ASN A 124 35.03 11.17 -17.34
CA ASN A 124 36.41 10.73 -17.11
C ASN A 124 37.09 10.39 -18.44
N THR A 125 37.67 11.40 -19.07
CA THR A 125 38.84 11.26 -19.93
C THR A 125 39.66 12.54 -19.75
N PRO A 126 41.00 12.42 -19.69
CA PRO A 126 41.89 13.19 -18.81
C PRO A 126 42.11 14.65 -19.20
#